data_AF-A0A926NMX0-F1
#
_entry.id   AF-A0A926NMX0-F1
#
_cell.length_a   1.000
_cell.length_b   1.000
_cell.length_c   1.000
_cell.angle_alpha   90.00
_cell.angle_beta   90.00
_cell.angle_gamma   90.00
#
_symmetry.space_group_name_H-M   'P 1'
#
loop_
_entity.id
_entity.type
_entity.pdbx_description
1 polymer ?
#
loop_
_entity_poly.entity_id
_entity_poly.type
_entity_poly.pdbx_seq_one_letter_code
_entity_poly.pdbx_strand_id
1 'polypeptide(L)'
;MDNVSERLSFFASLYRVQENADLGMWLLYFTILGLSIIVYKLGFAKKLPILKSALIYLFLALGCTVLTFLGIFLPVAEGLVVAALILIIYKIRLHRAKKEERTIS
;
A
#
# COMPACT_ATOMS: atom_id res chain seq x y z
N MET A 1 -15.27 -1.73 -26.98
CA MET A 1 -15.67 -2.39 -25.73
C MET A 1 -14.54 -2.21 -24.74
N ASP A 2 -14.69 -1.10 -24.00
CA ASP A 2 -14.16 -0.71 -22.70
C ASP A 2 -12.74 -1.13 -22.27
N ASN A 3 -11.88 -0.10 -22.28
CA ASN A 3 -10.55 0.06 -21.67
C ASN A 3 -10.54 -0.17 -20.14
N VAL A 4 -11.15 -1.25 -19.65
CA VAL A 4 -11.17 -1.62 -18.24
C VAL A 4 -9.99 -2.54 -17.94
N SER A 5 -9.65 -3.45 -18.85
CA SER A 5 -8.50 -4.37 -18.70
C SER A 5 -7.16 -3.64 -18.62
N GLU A 6 -7.02 -2.48 -19.27
CA GLU A 6 -5.79 -1.67 -19.25
C GLU A 6 -5.64 -0.86 -17.95
N ARG A 7 -6.74 -0.55 -17.25
CA ARG A 7 -6.74 0.12 -15.94
C ARG A 7 -6.49 -0.82 -14.79
N LEU A 8 -6.71 -2.13 -14.98
CA LEU A 8 -6.60 -3.11 -13.90
C LEU A 8 -5.15 -3.38 -13.47
N SER A 9 -4.14 -2.93 -14.22
CA SER A 9 -2.76 -2.91 -13.72
C SER A 9 -1.96 -1.82 -14.43
N PHE A 10 -2.33 -0.56 -14.20
CA PHE A 10 -1.63 0.62 -14.75
C PHE A 10 -0.14 0.57 -14.39
N PHE A 11 0.19 0.12 -13.17
CA PHE A 11 1.56 -0.11 -12.78
C PHE A 11 2.23 -1.27 -13.53
N ALA A 12 1.54 -2.36 -13.88
CA ALA A 12 2.14 -3.44 -14.69
C ALA A 12 2.46 -3.00 -16.12
N SER A 13 1.63 -2.11 -16.68
CA SER A 13 1.89 -1.46 -17.96
C SER A 13 3.09 -0.49 -17.85
N LEU A 14 3.12 0.35 -16.80
CA LEU A 14 4.24 1.27 -16.52
C LEU A 14 5.59 0.56 -16.35
N TYR A 15 5.59 -0.60 -15.69
CA TYR A 15 6.81 -1.39 -15.50
C TYR A 15 7.15 -2.30 -16.67
N ARG A 16 6.44 -2.20 -17.81
CA ARG A 16 6.70 -2.98 -19.04
C ARG A 16 6.82 -4.48 -18.76
N VAL A 17 5.93 -5.01 -17.90
CA VAL A 17 5.88 -6.45 -17.56
C VAL A 17 5.74 -7.32 -18.81
N GLN A 18 5.11 -6.81 -19.87
CA GLN A 18 4.99 -7.54 -21.14
C GLN A 18 6.31 -7.69 -21.91
N GLU A 19 7.28 -6.81 -21.70
CA GLU A 19 8.54 -6.82 -22.45
C GLU A 19 9.66 -7.52 -21.67
N ASN A 20 9.63 -7.43 -20.33
CA ASN A 20 10.51 -8.15 -19.42
C ASN A 20 9.72 -8.58 -18.16
N ALA A 21 9.04 -9.72 -18.26
CA ALA A 21 8.14 -10.20 -17.21
C ALA A 21 8.84 -10.42 -15.86
N ASP A 22 10.09 -10.89 -15.85
CA ASP A 22 10.87 -11.11 -14.63
C ASP A 22 11.10 -9.82 -13.84
N LEU A 23 11.61 -8.77 -14.50
CA LEU A 23 11.93 -7.50 -13.85
C LEU A 23 10.67 -6.72 -13.47
N GLY A 24 9.64 -6.73 -14.34
CA GLY A 24 8.39 -6.05 -14.08
C GLY A 24 7.62 -6.64 -12.89
N MET A 25 7.58 -7.97 -12.76
CA MET A 25 6.98 -8.62 -11.58
C MET A 25 7.75 -8.30 -10.30
N TRP A 26 9.08 -8.29 -10.33
CA TRP A 26 9.89 -7.91 -9.17
C TRP A 26 9.64 -6.46 -8.74
N LEU A 27 9.59 -5.50 -9.67
CA LEU A 27 9.29 -4.10 -9.33
C LEU A 27 7.87 -3.93 -8.79
N LEU A 28 6.87 -4.60 -9.39
CA LEU A 28 5.51 -4.59 -8.85
C LEU A 28 5.43 -5.19 -7.46
N TYR A 29 6.10 -6.32 -7.23
CA TYR A 29 6.18 -6.96 -5.93
C TYR A 29 6.76 -6.01 -4.89
N PHE A 30 7.89 -5.37 -5.19
CA PHE A 30 8.52 -4.40 -4.30
C PHE A 30 7.64 -3.17 -4.03
N THR A 31 6.95 -2.66 -5.05
CA THR A 31 6.02 -1.52 -4.90
C THR A 31 4.84 -1.89 -4.02
N ILE A 32 4.17 -3.02 -4.28
CA ILE A 32 3.05 -3.50 -3.47
C ILE A 32 3.52 -3.77 -2.03
N LEU A 33 4.65 -4.46 -1.85
CA LEU A 33 5.23 -4.73 -0.54
C LEU A 33 5.52 -3.43 0.23
N GLY A 34 6.20 -2.47 -0.41
CA GLY A 34 6.55 -1.17 0.16
C GLY A 34 5.32 -0.34 0.54
N LEU A 35 4.35 -0.21 -0.37
CA LEU A 35 3.09 0.48 -0.08
C LEU A 35 2.32 -0.23 1.04
N SER A 36 2.29 -1.56 1.05
CA SER A 36 1.59 -2.32 2.08
C SER A 36 2.22 -2.09 3.46
N ILE A 37 3.55 -2.05 3.55
CA ILE A 37 4.28 -1.66 4.77
C ILE A 37 3.92 -0.22 5.18
N ILE A 38 3.89 0.72 4.23
CA ILE A 38 3.55 2.12 4.51
C ILE A 38 2.12 2.22 5.04
N VAL A 39 1.14 1.66 4.32
CA VAL A 39 -0.29 1.63 4.71
C VAL A 39 -0.45 0.97 6.06
N TYR A 40 0.21 -0.15 6.32
CA TYR A 40 0.16 -0.82 7.61
C TYR A 40 0.68 0.09 8.73
N LYS A 41 1.89 0.66 8.56
CA LYS A 41 2.51 1.56 9.54
C LYS A 41 1.67 2.82 9.77
N LEU A 42 0.96 3.29 8.74
CA LEU A 42 0.13 4.49 8.82
C LEU A 42 -1.26 4.22 9.41
N GLY A 43 -1.95 3.20 8.89
CA GLY A 43 -3.32 2.84 9.23
C GLY A 43 -3.44 2.24 10.63
N PHE A 44 -2.45 1.47 11.06
CA PHE A 44 -2.46 0.97 12.42
C PHE A 44 -1.96 1.98 13.44
N ALA A 45 -1.24 3.05 13.04
CA ALA A 45 -0.81 4.17 13.89
C ALA A 45 -0.33 3.78 15.32
N LYS A 46 0.20 2.57 15.48
CA LYS A 46 0.40 1.97 16.80
C LYS A 46 1.88 1.72 16.96
N LYS A 47 2.46 2.29 18.03
CA LYS A 47 3.79 1.92 18.52
C LYS A 47 3.70 0.44 18.92
N LEU A 48 4.02 -0.48 18.01
CA LEU A 48 3.95 -1.89 18.32
C LEU A 48 5.26 -2.36 18.96
N PRO A 49 5.18 -3.05 20.11
CA PRO A 49 6.32 -3.82 20.64
C PRO A 49 6.74 -4.86 19.60
N ILE A 50 8.06 -5.02 19.44
CA ILE A 50 8.73 -5.70 18.32
C ILE A 50 8.14 -7.10 18.06
N LEU A 51 7.71 -7.79 19.12
CA LEU A 51 7.15 -9.14 19.07
C LEU A 51 5.82 -9.24 18.30
N LYS A 52 4.94 -8.23 18.39
CA LYS A 52 3.68 -8.22 17.62
C LYS A 52 3.93 -7.89 16.15
N SER A 53 4.94 -7.08 15.86
CA SER A 53 5.32 -6.74 14.49
C SER A 53 5.69 -7.98 13.66
N ALA A 54 6.30 -9.01 14.27
CA ALA A 54 6.68 -10.25 13.59
C ALA A 54 5.47 -11.01 13.01
N LEU A 55 4.39 -11.16 13.78
CA LEU A 55 3.15 -11.81 13.31
C LEU A 55 2.50 -11.02 12.17
N ILE A 56 2.54 -9.69 12.25
CA ILE A 56 2.07 -8.83 11.18
C ILE A 56 2.93 -8.97 9.94
N TYR A 57 4.26 -8.96 10.05
CA TYR A 57 5.14 -9.15 8.89
C TYR A 57 4.92 -10.52 8.25
N LEU A 58 4.60 -11.56 9.04
CA LEU A 58 4.20 -12.88 8.53
C LEU A 58 2.88 -12.80 7.74
N PHE A 59 1.85 -12.15 8.31
CA PHE A 59 0.58 -11.91 7.62
C PHE A 59 0.74 -11.03 6.38
N LEU A 60 1.66 -10.06 6.42
CA LEU A 60 1.96 -9.14 5.32
C LEU A 60 2.70 -9.85 4.20
N ALA A 61 3.62 -10.76 4.54
CA ALA A 61 4.32 -11.60 3.57
C ALA A 61 3.34 -12.52 2.84
N LEU A 62 2.48 -13.22 3.59
CA LEU A 62 1.41 -14.07 3.02
C LEU A 62 0.39 -13.25 2.23
N GLY A 63 -0.03 -12.11 2.76
CA GLY A 63 -0.92 -11.18 2.09
C GLY A 63 -0.31 -10.63 0.80
N CYS A 64 0.98 -10.30 0.78
CA CYS A 64 1.68 -9.87 -0.43
C CYS A 64 1.75 -10.98 -1.48
N THR A 65 1.93 -12.25 -1.10
CA THR A 65 1.87 -13.36 -2.06
C THR A 65 0.51 -13.39 -2.78
N VAL A 66 -0.58 -13.21 -2.03
CA VAL A 66 -1.94 -13.14 -2.56
C VAL A 66 -2.16 -11.83 -3.36
N LEU A 67 -1.71 -10.68 -2.86
CA LEU A 67 -1.84 -9.38 -3.52
C LEU A 67 -1.03 -9.29 -4.81
N THR A 68 0.12 -9.97 -4.90
CA THR A 68 0.90 -10.03 -6.14
C THR A 68 0.19 -10.90 -7.18
N PHE A 69 -0.41 -12.01 -6.74
CA PHE A 69 -1.25 -12.84 -7.61
C PHE A 69 -2.50 -12.07 -8.10
N LEU A 70 -3.18 -11.35 -7.21
CA LEU A 70 -4.33 -10.51 -7.56
C LEU A 70 -3.91 -9.25 -8.33
N GLY A 71 -2.70 -8.73 -8.11
CA GLY A 71 -2.18 -7.50 -8.72
C GLY A 71 -1.96 -7.61 -10.23
N ILE A 72 -1.87 -8.85 -10.73
CA ILE A 72 -1.85 -9.16 -12.17
C ILE A 72 -3.23 -8.88 -12.80
N PHE A 73 -4.31 -9.06 -12.05
CA PHE A 73 -5.70 -8.97 -12.54
C PHE A 73 -6.47 -7.77 -11.98
N LEU A 74 -5.95 -7.10 -10.95
CA LEU A 74 -6.66 -6.10 -10.15
C LEU A 74 -5.70 -4.95 -9.80
N PRO A 75 -6.15 -3.68 -9.80
CA PRO A 75 -5.32 -2.50 -9.59
C PRO A 75 -5.09 -2.29 -8.09
N VAL A 76 -4.47 -3.29 -7.47
CA VAL A 76 -4.21 -3.37 -6.03
C VAL A 76 -3.21 -2.30 -5.60
N ALA A 77 -2.18 -2.05 -6.41
CA ALA A 77 -1.16 -1.06 -6.13
C ALA A 77 -1.78 0.34 -6.07
N GLU A 78 -2.64 0.67 -7.02
CA GLU A 78 -3.41 1.91 -7.10
C GLU A 78 -4.32 2.07 -5.88
N GLY A 79 -5.03 1.00 -5.49
CA GLY A 79 -5.85 0.98 -4.27
C GLY A 79 -5.04 1.23 -3.00
N LEU A 80 -3.84 0.63 -2.91
CA LEU A 80 -2.90 0.85 -1.81
C LEU A 80 -2.38 2.30 -1.78
N VAL A 81 -2.07 2.90 -2.94
CA VAL A 81 -1.68 4.32 -3.03
C VAL A 81 -2.80 5.21 -2.51
N VAL A 82 -4.04 4.99 -2.97
CA VAL A 82 -5.20 5.79 -2.54
C VAL A 82 -5.45 5.63 -1.05
N ALA A 83 -5.40 4.40 -0.53
CA ALA A 83 -5.54 4.14 0.91
C ALA A 83 -4.44 4.84 1.72
N ALA A 84 -3.17 4.75 1.27
CA ALA A 84 -2.06 5.45 1.90
C ALA A 84 -2.30 6.96 1.93
N LEU A 85 -2.68 7.55 0.79
CA LEU A 85 -2.95 8.98 0.67
C LEU A 85 -4.06 9.44 1.63
N ILE A 86 -5.17 8.71 1.67
CA ILE A 86 -6.30 8.99 2.58
C ILE A 86 -5.82 8.96 4.04
N LEU A 87 -5.04 7.94 4.42
CA LEU A 87 -4.50 7.81 5.78
C LEU A 87 -3.50 8.92 6.12
N ILE A 88 -2.64 9.33 5.18
CA ILE A 88 -1.73 10.47 5.35
C ILE A 88 -2.54 11.74 5.66
N ILE A 89 -3.54 12.04 4.83
CA ILE A 89 -4.39 13.22 5.00
C ILE A 89 -5.13 13.16 6.34
N TYR A 90 -5.73 12.01 6.67
CA TYR A 90 -6.42 11.80 7.94
C TYR A 90 -5.50 12.03 9.14
N LYS A 91 -4.28 11.49 9.10
CA LYS A 91 -3.30 11.62 10.19
C LYS A 91 -2.85 13.06 10.37
N ILE A 92 -2.63 13.80 9.28
CA ILE A 92 -2.29 15.23 9.32
C ILE A 92 -3.44 16.01 9.96
N ARG A 93 -4.69 15.80 9.51
CA ARG A 93 -5.87 16.45 10.10
C ARG A 93 -6.00 16.17 11.60
N LEU A 94 -5.84 14.90 12.00
CA LEU A 94 -5.96 14.49 13.40
C LEU A 94 -4.88 15.08 14.30
N HIS A 95 -3.63 15.16 13.83
CA HIS A 95 -2.54 15.77 14.59
C HIS A 95 -2.70 17.28 14.75
N ARG A 96 -3.27 17.96 13.74
CA ARG A 96 -3.57 19.39 13.81
C ARG A 96 -4.66 19.67 14.84
N ALA A 97 -5.76 18.91 14.83
CA ALA A 97 -6.84 19.04 15.81
C ALA A 97 -6.34 18.89 17.27
N LYS A 98 -5.50 17.89 17.55
CA LYS A 98 -4.89 17.68 18.88
C LYS A 98 -3.88 18.76 19.33
N LYS A 99 -3.36 19.57 18.41
CA LYS A 99 -2.42 20.64 18.75
C LYS A 99 -3.15 21.94 19.10
N GLU A 100 -4.29 22.18 18.46
CA GLU A 100 -5.12 23.36 18.68
C GLU A 100 -5.78 23.35 20.07
N GLU A 101 -6.24 22.19 20.55
CA GLU A 101 -6.79 22.04 21.91
C GLU A 101 -5.79 22.31 23.05
N ARG A 102 -4.48 22.12 22.81
CA ARG A 102 -3.44 22.32 23.84
C ARG A 102 -2.90 23.74 23.93
N THR A 103 -3.30 24.62 23.01
CA THR A 103 -2.79 26.01 22.99
C THR A 103 -3.81 27.01 23.55
N ILE A 104 -5.01 26.56 23.94
CA ILE A 104 -6.11 27.41 24.45
C ILE A 104 -6.39 27.15 25.96
N SER A 105 -5.67 26.24 26.63
CA SER A 105 -5.74 26.05 28.09
C SER A 105 -4.57 26.72 28.80
#